data_AF-A0A7Y3ICE6-F1
#
_entry.id   AF-A0A7Y3ICE6-F1
#
_cell.length_a   1.000
_cell.length_b   1.000
_cell.length_c   1.000
_cell.angle_alpha   90.00
_cell.angle_beta   90.00
_cell.angle_gamma   90.00
#
_symmetry.space_group_name_H-M   'P 1'
#
loop_
_entity.id
_entity.type
_entity.pdbx_description
1 polymer ?
#
loop_
_entity_poly.entity_id
_entity_poly.type
_entity_poly.pdbx_seq_one_letter_code
_entity_poly.pdbx_strand_id
1 'polypeptide(L)'
;LYVTDTGEQSRIFRVTGHEVEVAMSDPRLGPPNGITWDAAGGRFLVAPWGPGQGVHAWRPDGDVLELLAPAPDGQVDGIEILDGQIIVASQSDGMLHVVGSGQLIPAIAVPGDPADIGIDTRRGRVAVPYIGLNRVDVWEWRPLPVPQESP
;
A
#
# COMPACT_ATOMS: atom_id res chain seq x y z
N LEU A 1 -4.00 17.38 -1.00
CA LEU A 1 -4.53 16.01 -1.09
C LEU A 1 -3.86 15.32 -2.27
N TYR A 2 -3.56 14.03 -2.18
CA TYR A 2 -3.08 13.24 -3.30
C TYR A 2 -4.09 12.12 -3.59
N VAL A 3 -4.32 11.83 -4.87
CA VAL A 3 -5.33 10.87 -5.33
C VAL A 3 -4.73 10.03 -6.45
N THR A 4 -4.92 8.72 -6.38
CA THR A 4 -4.54 7.75 -7.41
C THR A 4 -5.63 7.68 -8.49
N ASP A 5 -5.20 7.50 -9.74
CA ASP A 5 -6.08 7.19 -10.86
C ASP A 5 -5.64 5.85 -11.46
N THR A 6 -6.43 4.81 -11.17
CA THR A 6 -6.26 3.43 -11.64
C THR A 6 -6.72 3.24 -13.10
N GLY A 7 -7.15 4.29 -13.79
CA GLY A 7 -7.62 4.25 -15.17
C GLY A 7 -6.52 3.99 -16.20
N GLU A 8 -6.87 4.14 -17.49
CA GLU A 8 -5.95 3.85 -18.62
C GLU A 8 -4.66 4.69 -18.60
N GLN A 9 -4.70 5.87 -17.96
CA GLN A 9 -3.56 6.76 -17.78
C GLN A 9 -3.20 6.84 -16.30
N SER A 10 -2.53 5.80 -15.82
CA SER A 10 -1.99 5.69 -14.47
C SER A 10 -1.28 6.94 -13.98
N ARG A 11 -1.90 7.61 -13.01
CA ARG A 11 -1.44 8.91 -12.51
C ARG A 11 -1.67 9.04 -11.01
N ILE A 12 -0.90 9.95 -10.41
CA ILE A 12 -1.22 10.52 -9.11
C ILE A 12 -1.48 12.00 -9.32
N PHE A 13 -2.64 12.46 -8.86
CA PHE A 13 -3.01 13.86 -8.87
C PHE A 13 -2.69 14.50 -7.53
N ARG A 14 -2.28 15.77 -7.56
CA ARG A 14 -2.30 16.66 -6.39
C ARG A 14 -3.49 17.59 -6.52
N VAL A 15 -4.28 17.66 -5.45
CA VAL A 15 -5.40 18.58 -5.31
C VAL A 15 -5.06 19.62 -4.26
N THR A 16 -5.09 20.89 -4.67
CA THR A 16 -4.85 22.08 -3.83
C THR A 16 -6.02 23.04 -3.99
N GLY A 17 -6.88 23.16 -2.97
CA GLY A 17 -8.13 23.91 -3.12
C GLY A 17 -9.01 23.32 -4.22
N HIS A 18 -9.26 24.08 -5.29
CA HIS A 18 -10.00 23.63 -6.47
C HIS A 18 -9.09 23.32 -7.67
N GLU A 19 -7.77 23.38 -7.50
CA GLU A 19 -6.80 23.10 -8.54
C GLU A 19 -6.37 21.63 -8.48
N VAL A 20 -6.31 20.99 -9.65
CA VAL A 20 -5.87 19.60 -9.83
C VAL A 20 -4.72 19.59 -10.82
N GLU A 21 -3.60 19.02 -10.42
CA GLU A 21 -2.42 18.85 -11.28
C GLU A 21 -1.93 17.40 -11.25
N VAL A 22 -1.29 16.95 -12.34
CA VAL A 22 -0.60 15.66 -12.36
C VAL A 22 0.68 15.81 -11.57
N ALA A 23 0.78 15.08 -10.46
CA ALA A 23 1.95 15.11 -9.60
C ALA A 23 2.95 13.99 -9.94
N MET A 24 2.46 12.85 -10.44
CA MET A 24 3.29 11.76 -10.95
C MET A 24 2.59 11.08 -12.12
N SER A 25 3.36 10.74 -13.14
CA SER A 25 2.94 9.95 -14.30
C SER A 25 4.13 9.14 -14.79
N ASP A 26 4.17 7.87 -14.42
CA ASP A 26 5.22 6.93 -14.82
C ASP A 26 4.57 5.57 -15.17
N PRO A 27 4.90 4.93 -16.29
CA PRO A 27 4.36 3.61 -16.64
C PRO A 27 4.60 2.53 -15.56
N ARG A 28 5.65 2.68 -14.75
CA ARG A 28 5.98 1.78 -13.62
C ARG A 28 5.03 1.91 -12.44
N LEU A 29 4.19 2.95 -12.38
CA LEU A 29 3.10 2.99 -11.40
C LEU A 29 2.16 1.80 -11.58
N GLY A 30 2.07 1.22 -12.78
CA GLY A 30 0.96 0.34 -13.14
C GLY A 30 -0.36 1.05 -12.88
N PRO A 31 -1.49 0.36 -12.70
CA PRO A 31 -2.71 1.02 -12.22
C PRO A 31 -2.58 1.26 -10.71
N PRO A 32 -2.33 2.50 -10.22
CA PRO A 32 -2.19 2.72 -8.79
C PRO A 32 -3.56 2.63 -8.11
N ASN A 33 -3.64 1.97 -6.97
CA ASN A 33 -4.87 1.83 -6.20
C ASN A 33 -4.74 2.48 -4.83
N GLY A 34 -4.17 1.80 -3.83
CA GLY A 34 -3.92 2.39 -2.51
C GLY A 34 -2.78 3.41 -2.50
N ILE A 35 -2.92 4.45 -1.66
CA ILE A 35 -1.86 5.43 -1.40
C ILE A 35 -1.88 5.88 0.06
N THR A 36 -0.71 5.94 0.71
CA THR A 36 -0.57 6.48 2.07
C THR A 36 0.71 7.32 2.21
N TRP A 37 0.77 8.17 3.24
CA TRP A 37 1.92 9.02 3.51
C TRP A 37 2.84 8.40 4.56
N ASP A 38 4.07 8.06 4.16
CA ASP A 38 5.17 7.70 5.04
C ASP A 38 5.86 8.96 5.56
N ALA A 39 5.44 9.43 6.72
CA ALA A 39 5.99 10.63 7.35
C ALA A 39 7.46 10.45 7.79
N ALA A 40 7.88 9.24 8.14
CA ALA A 40 9.26 8.97 8.56
C ALA A 40 10.21 8.99 7.35
N GLY A 41 9.76 8.44 6.22
CA GLY A 41 10.48 8.48 4.95
C GLY A 41 10.30 9.77 4.14
N GLY A 42 9.30 10.59 4.46
CA GLY A 42 8.95 11.78 3.68
C GLY A 42 8.55 11.44 2.25
N ARG A 43 7.74 10.39 2.07
CA ARG A 43 7.37 9.83 0.75
C ARG A 43 5.94 9.27 0.78
N PHE A 44 5.29 9.21 -0.37
CA PHE A 44 4.08 8.41 -0.56
C PHE A 44 4.45 6.96 -0.83
N LEU A 45 3.63 6.05 -0.32
CA LEU A 45 3.64 4.64 -0.65
C LEU A 45 2.44 4.34 -1.54
N VAL A 46 2.62 3.53 -2.57
CA VAL A 46 1.59 3.28 -3.59
C VAL A 46 1.47 1.78 -3.82
N ALA A 47 0.25 1.27 -3.64
CA ALA A 47 -0.10 -0.11 -3.93
C ALA A 47 -0.57 -0.24 -5.40
N PRO A 48 -0.12 -1.26 -6.13
CA PRO A 48 -0.54 -1.49 -7.51
C PRO A 48 -1.83 -2.31 -7.60
N TRP A 49 -2.58 -2.12 -8.70
CA TRP A 49 -3.73 -2.92 -9.09
C TRP A 49 -3.60 -3.48 -10.51
N GLY A 50 -2.86 -4.59 -10.65
CA GLY A 50 -2.67 -5.28 -11.92
C GLY A 50 -1.32 -6.00 -12.00
N PRO A 51 -1.20 -6.99 -12.90
CA PRO A 51 -0.04 -7.88 -12.94
C PRO A 51 1.25 -7.17 -13.34
N GLY A 52 2.38 -7.74 -12.92
CA GLY A 52 3.72 -7.30 -13.30
C GLY A 52 4.18 -6.00 -12.63
N GLN A 53 3.55 -5.61 -11.52
CA GLN A 53 3.81 -4.36 -10.81
C GLN A 53 4.47 -4.63 -9.44
N GLY A 54 4.60 -3.56 -8.63
CA GLY A 54 5.11 -3.64 -7.28
C GLY A 54 4.59 -2.52 -6.40
N VAL A 55 4.82 -2.66 -5.10
CA VAL A 55 4.62 -1.57 -4.15
C VAL A 55 5.75 -0.57 -4.33
N HIS A 56 5.40 0.69 -4.51
CA HIS A 56 6.37 1.75 -4.80
C HIS A 56 6.38 2.83 -3.73
N ALA A 57 7.49 3.55 -3.65
CA ALA A 57 7.60 4.82 -2.95
C ALA A 57 7.89 5.96 -3.93
N TRP A 58 7.35 7.14 -3.62
CA TRP A 58 7.55 8.35 -4.42
C TRP A 58 7.57 9.59 -3.55
N ARG A 59 8.47 10.55 -3.83
CA ARG A 59 8.50 11.85 -3.17
C ARG A 59 7.89 12.95 -4.05
N PRO A 60 6.95 13.77 -3.54
CA PRO A 60 6.30 14.81 -4.34
C PRO A 60 7.20 15.85 -5.01
N ASP A 61 8.39 16.06 -4.49
CA ASP A 61 9.41 16.99 -5.02
C ASP A 61 10.40 16.31 -5.98
N GLY A 62 10.22 15.00 -6.23
CA GLY A 62 11.01 14.23 -7.17
C GLY A 62 10.15 13.51 -8.21
N ASP A 63 10.84 13.01 -9.23
CA ASP A 63 10.29 12.20 -10.34
C ASP A 63 10.67 10.72 -10.23
N VAL A 64 11.34 10.33 -9.13
CA VAL A 64 11.78 8.96 -8.91
C VAL A 64 10.68 8.14 -8.25
N LEU A 65 10.28 7.07 -8.95
CA LEU A 65 9.47 5.98 -8.40
C LEU A 65 10.39 4.82 -7.98
N GLU A 66 10.49 4.59 -6.68
CA GLU A 66 11.32 3.55 -6.05
C GLU A 66 10.49 2.28 -5.87
N LEU A 67 10.95 1.13 -6.37
CA LEU A 67 10.32 -0.16 -6.12
C LEU A 67 10.71 -0.66 -4.73
N LEU A 68 9.73 -0.87 -3.85
CA LEU A 68 9.93 -1.41 -2.50
C LEU A 68 9.81 -2.93 -2.45
N ALA A 69 8.83 -3.49 -3.16
CA ALA A 69 8.64 -4.93 -3.26
C ALA A 69 7.87 -5.28 -4.54
N PRO A 70 8.25 -6.35 -5.26
CA PRO A 70 7.45 -6.84 -6.38
C PRO A 70 6.12 -7.43 -5.88
N ALA A 71 5.07 -7.22 -6.66
CA ALA A 71 3.74 -7.77 -6.45
C ALA A 71 3.26 -8.32 -7.82
N PRO A 72 3.72 -9.52 -8.22
CA PRO A 72 3.57 -10.02 -9.59
C PRO A 72 2.11 -10.17 -10.04
N ASP A 73 1.21 -10.54 -9.12
CA ASP A 73 -0.23 -10.59 -9.40
C ASP A 73 -0.89 -9.21 -9.24
N GLY A 74 -0.24 -8.32 -8.48
CA GLY A 74 -0.56 -6.92 -8.27
C GLY A 74 -1.98 -6.63 -7.84
N GLN A 75 -2.68 -7.57 -7.21
CA GLN A 75 -4.00 -7.34 -6.62
C GLN A 75 -3.83 -6.81 -5.20
N VAL A 76 -3.08 -5.71 -5.05
CA VAL A 76 -2.75 -5.08 -3.78
C VAL A 76 -3.58 -3.80 -3.64
N ASP A 77 -4.43 -3.74 -2.64
CA ASP A 77 -5.43 -2.67 -2.53
C ASP A 77 -5.06 -1.70 -1.40
N GLY A 78 -5.45 -2.00 -0.16
CA GLY A 78 -5.10 -1.18 1.00
C GLY A 78 -3.60 -1.16 1.31
N ILE A 79 -3.09 0.02 1.67
CA ILE A 79 -1.70 0.23 2.14
C ILE A 79 -1.66 1.25 3.27
N GLU A 80 -1.09 0.86 4.42
CA GLU A 80 -0.99 1.72 5.60
C GLU A 80 0.28 1.44 6.40
N ILE A 81 0.60 2.32 7.36
CA ILE A 81 1.79 2.18 8.21
C ILE A 81 1.38 2.02 9.66
N LEU A 82 1.74 0.90 10.29
CA LEU A 82 1.48 0.63 11.70
C LEU A 82 2.73 0.08 12.38
N ASP A 83 3.10 0.68 13.51
CA ASP A 83 4.31 0.36 14.27
C ASP A 83 5.59 0.36 13.41
N GLY A 84 5.68 1.30 12.48
CA GLY A 84 6.81 1.47 11.57
C GLY A 84 6.91 0.45 10.44
N GLN A 85 5.92 -0.46 10.31
CA GLN A 85 5.85 -1.40 9.20
C GLN A 85 4.82 -0.94 8.18
N ILE A 86 5.18 -1.07 6.90
CA ILE A 86 4.27 -0.87 5.78
C ILE A 86 3.46 -2.15 5.63
N ILE A 87 2.14 -2.06 5.78
CA ILE A 87 1.20 -3.16 5.66
C ILE A 87 0.44 -2.99 4.35
N VAL A 88 0.27 -4.08 3.61
CA VAL A 88 -0.57 -4.11 2.42
C VAL A 88 -1.58 -5.24 2.46
N ALA A 89 -2.78 -5.01 1.91
CA ALA A 89 -3.80 -6.01 1.69
C ALA A 89 -3.69 -6.63 0.29
N SER A 90 -3.58 -7.95 0.23
CA SER A 90 -3.43 -8.72 -1.01
C SER A 90 -4.67 -9.59 -1.24
N GLN A 91 -5.37 -9.33 -2.34
CA GLN A 91 -6.51 -10.14 -2.79
C GLN A 91 -6.06 -11.41 -3.54
N SER A 92 -4.82 -11.45 -4.04
CA SER A 92 -4.33 -12.63 -4.78
C SER A 92 -4.20 -13.88 -3.91
N ASP A 93 -3.97 -13.72 -2.60
CA ASP A 93 -3.75 -14.81 -1.66
C ASP A 93 -4.48 -14.66 -0.32
N GLY A 94 -5.34 -13.63 -0.18
CA GLY A 94 -6.14 -13.42 1.03
C GLY A 94 -5.29 -13.16 2.26
N MET A 95 -4.27 -12.31 2.13
CA MET A 95 -3.34 -11.98 3.22
C MET A 95 -3.08 -10.49 3.40
N LEU A 96 -2.79 -10.10 4.64
CA LEU A 96 -2.02 -8.90 4.92
C LEU A 96 -0.53 -9.24 4.89
N HIS A 97 0.25 -8.40 4.22
CA HIS A 97 1.70 -8.52 4.13
C HIS A 97 2.40 -7.32 4.75
N VAL A 98 3.64 -7.52 5.19
CA VAL A 98 4.58 -6.44 5.48
C VAL A 98 5.50 -6.24 4.27
N VAL A 99 5.68 -5.00 3.83
CA VAL A 99 6.71 -4.67 2.84
C VAL A 99 8.06 -4.54 3.56
N GLY A 100 9.00 -5.43 3.24
CA GLY A 100 10.31 -5.45 3.89
C GLY A 100 11.32 -6.31 3.14
N SER A 101 12.60 -5.95 3.23
CA SER A 101 13.71 -6.67 2.57
C SER A 101 13.50 -6.89 1.06
N GLY A 102 12.87 -5.93 0.37
CA GLY A 102 12.60 -6.05 -1.06
C GLY A 102 11.44 -6.99 -1.43
N GLN A 103 10.61 -7.41 -0.47
CA GLN A 103 9.57 -8.43 -0.64
C GLN A 103 8.28 -8.10 0.10
N LEU A 104 7.20 -8.81 -0.26
CA LEU A 104 5.98 -8.89 0.54
C LEU A 104 6.11 -10.09 1.48
N ILE A 105 6.19 -9.82 2.79
CA ILE A 105 6.35 -10.84 3.83
C ILE A 105 4.96 -11.15 4.41
N PRO A 106 4.45 -12.39 4.32
CA PRO A 106 3.14 -12.76 4.86
C PRO A 106 3.03 -12.47 6.36
N ALA A 107 1.94 -11.84 6.80
CA ALA A 107 1.72 -11.49 8.20
C ALA A 107 0.43 -12.10 8.78
N ILE A 108 -0.72 -11.85 8.15
CA ILE A 108 -2.03 -12.31 8.64
C ILE A 108 -2.84 -12.88 7.47
N ALA A 109 -3.23 -14.15 7.57
CA ALA A 109 -4.22 -14.73 6.67
C ALA A 109 -5.63 -14.31 7.09
N VAL A 110 -6.46 -13.93 6.13
CA VAL A 110 -7.81 -13.41 6.37
C VAL A 110 -8.87 -14.26 5.63
N PRO A 111 -10.15 -14.26 6.07
CA PRO A 111 -11.16 -15.20 5.59
C PRO A 111 -11.76 -14.90 4.19
N GLY A 112 -11.23 -13.94 3.44
CA GLY A 112 -11.70 -13.56 2.11
C GLY A 112 -10.77 -12.53 1.49
N ASP A 113 -11.19 -11.91 0.39
CA ASP A 113 -10.37 -10.95 -0.37
C ASP A 113 -10.34 -9.59 0.34
N PRO A 114 -9.21 -9.19 0.97
CA PRO A 114 -9.12 -7.92 1.67
C PRO A 114 -9.05 -6.76 0.66
N ALA A 115 -9.91 -5.77 0.82
CA ALA A 115 -9.87 -4.56 0.00
C ALA A 115 -8.90 -3.54 0.61
N ASP A 116 -9.42 -2.43 1.11
CA ASP A 116 -8.65 -1.44 1.84
C ASP A 116 -8.29 -1.91 3.28
N ILE A 117 -7.49 -1.13 4.02
CA ILE A 117 -7.22 -1.31 5.44
C ILE A 117 -7.31 0.01 6.21
N GLY A 118 -7.85 -0.05 7.43
CA GLY A 118 -7.78 1.06 8.38
C GLY A 118 -6.95 0.69 9.61
N ILE A 119 -6.23 1.63 10.20
CA ILE A 119 -5.34 1.37 11.34
C ILE A 119 -5.79 2.10 12.63
N ASP A 120 -5.71 1.41 13.76
CA ASP A 120 -5.75 2.00 15.11
C ASP A 120 -4.34 1.98 15.70
N THR A 121 -3.61 3.08 15.54
CA THR A 121 -2.24 3.24 16.04
C THR A 121 -2.14 3.29 17.57
N ARG A 122 -3.24 3.51 18.29
CA ARG A 122 -3.23 3.54 19.76
C ARG A 122 -3.35 2.14 20.36
N ARG A 123 -4.02 1.23 19.66
CA ARG A 123 -4.27 -0.14 20.11
C ARG A 123 -3.51 -1.19 19.32
N GLY A 124 -2.83 -0.80 18.24
CA GLY A 124 -2.13 -1.72 17.35
C GLY A 124 -3.11 -2.64 16.65
N ARG A 125 -4.09 -2.09 15.91
CA ARG A 125 -5.10 -2.90 15.21
C ARG A 125 -5.23 -2.52 13.75
N VAL A 126 -5.60 -3.50 12.94
CA VAL A 126 -5.95 -3.33 11.52
C VAL A 126 -7.41 -3.74 11.32
N ALA A 127 -8.22 -2.85 10.76
CA ALA A 127 -9.57 -3.10 10.31
C ALA A 127 -9.55 -3.44 8.82
N VAL A 128 -10.14 -4.57 8.44
CA VAL A 128 -10.07 -5.13 7.09
C VAL A 128 -11.49 -5.33 6.55
N PRO A 129 -11.99 -4.47 5.65
CA PRO A 129 -13.14 -4.79 4.79
C PRO A 129 -12.81 -5.89 3.80
N TYR A 130 -13.84 -6.67 3.44
CA TYR A 130 -13.72 -7.75 2.47
C TYR A 130 -14.66 -7.56 1.29
N ILE A 131 -14.17 -7.88 0.09
CA ILE A 131 -15.02 -7.98 -1.10
C ILE A 131 -16.04 -9.10 -0.89
N GLY A 132 -17.31 -8.80 -1.11
CA GLY A 132 -18.40 -9.78 -1.09
C GLY A 132 -18.85 -10.32 0.28
N LEU A 133 -18.14 -10.03 1.38
CA LEU A 133 -18.53 -10.52 2.73
C LEU A 133 -19.38 -9.53 3.55
N ASN A 134 -19.57 -8.30 3.08
CA ASN A 134 -20.38 -7.27 3.75
C ASN A 134 -20.01 -7.04 5.23
N ARG A 135 -18.72 -7.14 5.57
CA ARG A 135 -18.23 -6.93 6.93
C ARG A 135 -16.81 -6.40 6.96
N VAL A 136 -16.42 -5.92 8.14
CA VAL A 136 -15.06 -5.50 8.48
C VAL A 136 -14.63 -6.31 9.70
N ASP A 137 -13.54 -7.06 9.57
CA ASP A 137 -12.93 -7.76 10.71
C ASP A 137 -11.79 -6.90 11.28
N VAL A 138 -11.59 -6.94 12.60
CA VAL A 138 -10.53 -6.20 13.28
C VAL A 138 -9.51 -7.19 13.84
N TRP A 139 -8.26 -7.00 13.45
CA TRP A 139 -7.14 -7.85 13.80
C TRP A 139 -6.19 -7.11 14.74
N GLU A 140 -5.72 -7.79 15.78
CA GLU A 140 -4.61 -7.29 16.58
C GLU A 140 -3.33 -7.40 15.75
N TRP A 141 -2.63 -6.28 15.58
CA TRP A 141 -1.34 -6.23 14.91
C TRP A 141 -0.24 -6.55 15.91
N ARG A 142 0.56 -7.54 15.56
CA ARG A 142 1.80 -7.85 16.27
C ARG A 142 2.95 -7.65 15.31
N PRO A 143 3.82 -6.67 15.55
CA PRO A 143 4.93 -6.42 14.66
C PRO A 143 5.75 -7.68 14.40
N LEU A 144 6.06 -7.95 13.12
CA LEU A 144 7.01 -8.99 12.81
C LEU A 144 8.40 -8.51 13.28
N PRO A 145 9.27 -9.41 13.76
CA PRO A 145 10.64 -9.05 14.06
C PRO A 145 11.29 -8.47 12.80
N VAL A 146 11.80 -7.25 12.87
CA VAL A 146 12.62 -6.70 11.79
C VAL A 146 13.86 -7.59 11.68
N PRO A 147 14.14 -8.21 10.51
CA PRO A 147 15.38 -8.93 10.32
C PRO A 147 16.53 -7.97 10.61
N GLN A 148 17.38 -8.27 11.60
CA GLN A 148 18.59 -7.50 11.79
C GLN A 148 19.45 -7.69 10.54
N GLU A 149 19.81 -6.59 9.87
CA GLU A 149 20.86 -6.63 8.87
C GLU A 149 22.10 -7.19 9.56
N SER A 150 22.62 -8.31 9.04
CA SER A 150 23.90 -8.83 9.50
C SER A 150 24.97 -7.79 9.15
N PRO A 151 25.86 -7.43 10.09
CA PRO A 151 26.90 -6.43 9.85
C PRO A 151 27.89 -6.85 8.75
#